data_AF-A0A0Q9YP27-F1
#
_entry.id   AF-A0A0Q9YP27-F1
#
_cell.length_a   1.000
_cell.length_b   1.000
_cell.length_c   1.000
_cell.angle_alpha   90.00
_cell.angle_beta   90.00
_cell.angle_gamma   90.00
#
_symmetry.space_group_name_H-M   'P 1'
#
loop_
_entity.id
_entity.type
_entity.pdbx_description
1 polymer ?
#
loop_
_entity_poly.entity_id
_entity_poly.type
_entity_poly.pdbx_seq_one_letter_code
_entity_poly.pdbx_strand_id
1 'polypeptide(L)'
;MKVWKLSPKGQITDAEPGYVRIRAHSEKRARDIAEETFEHSNTKTMIHKTNWADLDWHDTTAIECLLEEDDLSSTEGILDVE
;
A
#
# COMPACT_ATOMS: atom_id res chain seq x y z
N MET A 1 7.23 1.23 15.37
CA MET A 1 6.37 1.18 14.17
C MET A 1 6.46 -0.19 13.53
N LYS A 2 5.63 -0.46 12.53
CA LYS A 2 5.66 -1.69 11.75
C LYS A 2 5.69 -1.33 10.27
N VAL A 3 6.40 -2.12 9.48
CA VAL A 3 6.41 -2.01 8.02
C VAL A 3 5.39 -3.00 7.47
N TRP A 4 4.38 -2.45 6.81
CA TRP A 4 3.30 -3.20 6.19
C TRP A 4 3.48 -3.12 4.69
N LYS A 5 3.56 -4.29 4.05
CA LYS A 5 3.54 -4.45 2.61
C LYS A 5 2.10 -4.68 2.17
N LEU A 6 1.56 -3.75 1.40
CA LEU A 6 0.22 -3.85 0.82
C LEU A 6 0.34 -4.19 -0.66
N SER A 7 -0.28 -5.29 -1.07
CA SER A 7 -0.25 -5.80 -2.44
C SER A 7 -1.68 -6.07 -2.93
N PRO A 8 -2.07 -5.64 -4.14
CA PRO A 8 -3.37 -5.95 -4.70
C PRO A 8 -3.45 -7.44 -5.04
N LYS A 9 -4.44 -8.11 -4.48
CA LYS A 9 -4.87 -9.44 -4.88
C LYS A 9 -5.77 -9.33 -6.11
N GLY A 10 -5.48 -10.13 -7.14
CA GLY A 10 -6.40 -10.33 -8.26
C GLY A 10 -6.08 -9.58 -9.55
N GLN A 11 -4.92 -8.93 -9.69
CA GLN A 11 -4.42 -8.57 -11.02
C GLN A 11 -3.84 -9.81 -11.70
N ILE A 12 -4.73 -10.54 -12.40
CA ILE A 12 -4.38 -11.64 -13.29
C ILE A 12 -3.79 -11.04 -14.56
N THR A 13 -2.55 -10.60 -14.47
CA THR A 13 -1.70 -10.30 -15.63
C THR A 13 -0.38 -11.00 -15.40
N ASP A 14 0.29 -11.44 -16.46
CA ASP A 14 1.64 -12.07 -16.45
C ASP A 14 2.75 -11.25 -15.75
N ALA A 15 2.42 -10.06 -15.22
CA ALA A 15 3.29 -9.24 -14.40
C ALA A 15 2.91 -9.36 -12.92
N GLU A 16 3.92 -9.51 -12.06
CA GLU A 16 3.74 -9.44 -10.61
C GLU A 16 2.98 -8.16 -10.22
N PRO A 17 1.96 -8.26 -9.34
CA PRO A 17 1.24 -7.09 -8.88
C PRO A 17 2.20 -6.21 -8.07
N GLY A 18 2.16 -4.90 -8.32
CA GLY A 18 2.94 -3.93 -7.56
C GLY A 18 2.64 -4.03 -6.06
N TYR A 19 3.53 -3.50 -5.24
CA TYR A 19 3.31 -3.38 -3.79
C TYR A 19 3.66 -1.99 -3.29
N VAL A 20 3.04 -1.60 -2.18
CA VAL A 20 3.44 -0.41 -1.44
C VAL A 20 3.88 -0.81 -0.03
N ARG A 21 5.01 -0.27 0.41
CA ARG A 21 5.49 -0.43 1.77
C ARG A 21 5.11 0.80 2.57
N ILE A 22 4.47 0.58 3.71
CA ILE A 22 3.96 1.64 4.56
C ILE A 22 4.39 1.41 5.98
N ARG A 23 4.94 2.45 6.59
CA ARG A 23 5.27 2.46 8.01
C ARG A 23 4.08 2.96 8.80
N ALA A 24 3.54 2.11 9.66
CA ALA A 24 2.39 2.44 10.49
C ALA A 24 2.37 1.64 11.80
N HIS A 25 1.62 2.11 12.79
CA HIS A 25 1.43 1.38 14.05
C HIS A 25 0.62 0.08 13.91
N SER A 26 -0.26 0.01 12.91
CA SER A 26 -1.16 -1.13 12.68
C SER A 26 -1.50 -1.26 11.20
N GLU A 27 -1.99 -2.44 10.79
CA GLU A 27 -2.45 -2.68 9.42
C GLU A 27 -3.51 -1.66 9.00
N LYS A 28 -4.49 -1.38 9.88
CA LYS A 28 -5.54 -0.40 9.59
C LYS A 28 -4.96 0.96 9.24
N ARG A 29 -4.00 1.43 10.06
CA ARG A 29 -3.34 2.72 9.83
C ARG A 29 -2.49 2.73 8.57
N ALA A 30 -1.89 1.60 8.21
CA ALA A 30 -1.18 1.47 6.94
C ALA A 30 -2.13 1.63 5.74
N ARG A 31 -3.31 1.00 5.80
CA ARG A 31 -4.37 1.16 4.78
C ARG A 31 -4.85 2.61 4.70
N ASP A 32 -5.12 3.25 5.84
CA ASP A 32 -5.51 4.68 5.88
C ASP A 32 -4.44 5.56 5.21
N ILE A 33 -3.15 5.37 5.52
CA ILE A 33 -2.05 6.14 4.90
C ILE A 33 -1.97 5.89 3.40
N ALA A 34 -2.20 4.65 2.96
CA ALA A 34 -2.23 4.31 1.54
C ALA A 34 -3.36 5.06 0.84
N GLU A 35 -4.59 4.92 1.33
CA GLU A 35 -5.77 5.59 0.81
C GLU A 35 -5.58 7.10 0.79
N GLU A 36 -5.17 7.71 1.91
CA GLU A 36 -4.87 9.14 1.99
C GLU A 36 -3.84 9.55 0.91
N THR A 37 -2.81 8.74 0.68
CA THR A 37 -1.78 9.09 -0.31
C THR A 37 -2.24 8.90 -1.75
N PHE A 38 -2.97 7.83 -2.07
CA PHE A 38 -3.37 7.53 -3.44
C PHE A 38 -4.70 8.20 -3.85
N GLU A 39 -5.57 8.51 -2.90
CA GLU A 39 -6.85 9.20 -3.10
C GLU A 39 -6.72 10.73 -3.02
N HIS A 40 -6.00 11.27 -2.00
CA HIS A 40 -5.88 12.72 -1.84
C HIS A 40 -4.72 13.33 -2.61
N SER A 41 -3.67 12.56 -2.89
CA SER A 41 -2.58 13.06 -3.71
C SER A 41 -2.99 12.92 -5.17
N ASN A 42 -2.99 14.04 -5.87
CA ASN A 42 -3.15 14.17 -7.32
C ASN A 42 -1.96 13.53 -8.07
N THR A 43 -1.44 12.40 -7.60
CA THR A 43 -0.51 11.47 -8.26
C THR A 43 -1.24 10.77 -9.42
N LYS A 44 -1.94 11.57 -10.24
CA LYS A 44 -1.95 11.35 -11.68
C LYS A 44 -0.49 11.22 -12.08
N THR A 45 -0.14 10.12 -12.74
CA THR A 45 1.16 9.89 -13.36
C THR A 45 2.28 9.44 -12.43
N MET A 46 2.10 8.30 -11.77
CA MET A 46 3.15 7.30 -11.86
C MET A 46 2.58 6.14 -12.68
N ILE A 47 3.23 5.85 -13.80
CA ILE A 47 2.89 4.77 -14.72
C ILE A 47 3.23 3.45 -14.00
N HIS A 48 2.49 3.11 -12.94
CA HIS A 48 2.62 1.83 -12.27
C HIS A 48 1.69 0.84 -12.94
N LYS A 49 2.13 -0.42 -13.01
CA LYS A 49 1.32 -1.52 -13.56
C LYS A 49 0.00 -1.70 -12.80
N THR A 50 -0.03 -1.26 -11.54
CA THR A 50 -1.18 -1.34 -10.63
C THR A 50 -1.92 -0.02 -10.58
N ASN A 51 -3.24 -0.04 -10.79
CA ASN A 51 -4.10 1.12 -10.61
C ASN A 51 -4.45 1.36 -9.13
N TRP A 52 -3.49 1.91 -8.37
CA TRP A 52 -3.62 2.14 -6.93
C TRP A 52 -4.77 3.07 -6.51
N ALA A 53 -5.20 3.96 -7.40
CA ALA A 53 -6.27 4.92 -7.14
C ALA A 53 -7.69 4.30 -7.20
N ASP A 54 -7.83 3.14 -7.83
CA ASP A 54 -9.13 2.44 -7.98
C ASP A 54 -9.25 1.23 -7.03
N LEU A 55 -8.22 1.00 -6.21
CA LEU A 55 -8.24 -0.07 -5.23
C LEU A 55 -8.98 0.37 -3.97
N ASP A 56 -9.83 -0.53 -3.49
CA ASP A 56 -10.45 -0.39 -2.18
C ASP A 56 -9.43 -0.79 -1.10
N TRP A 57 -8.84 0.21 -0.44
CA TRP A 57 -7.79 0.00 0.57
C TRP A 57 -8.28 -0.71 1.82
N HIS A 58 -9.59 -0.76 2.04
CA HIS A 58 -10.20 -1.45 3.17
C HIS A 58 -10.65 -2.87 2.83
N ASP A 59 -10.71 -3.23 1.54
CA ASP A 59 -11.03 -4.57 1.10
C ASP A 59 -9.83 -5.51 1.28
N THR A 60 -9.95 -6.43 2.26
CA THR A 60 -8.94 -7.47 2.55
C THR A 60 -8.86 -8.57 1.49
N THR A 61 -9.86 -8.68 0.63
CA THR A 61 -9.90 -9.60 -0.51
C THR A 61 -9.23 -9.01 -1.74
N ALA A 62 -9.28 -7.67 -1.89
CA ALA A 62 -8.62 -6.94 -2.96
C ALA A 62 -7.18 -6.52 -2.61
N ILE A 63 -6.84 -6.31 -1.33
CA ILE A 63 -5.49 -5.96 -0.88
C ILE A 63 -5.03 -6.87 0.24
N GLU A 64 -3.96 -7.62 -0.05
CA GLU A 64 -3.19 -8.34 0.95
C GLU A 64 -2.27 -7.39 1.71
N CYS A 65 -2.30 -7.48 3.03
CA CYS A 65 -1.41 -6.73 3.91
C CYS A 65 -0.53 -7.70 4.70
N LEU A 66 0.78 -7.59 4.54
CA LEU A 66 1.78 -8.42 5.20
C LEU A 66 2.68 -7.57 6.08
N LEU A 67 2.87 -8.00 7.33
CA LEU A 67 3.87 -7.41 8.20
C LEU A 67 5.26 -7.91 7.77
N GLU A 68 6.12 -7.03 7.26
CA GLU A 68 7.49 -7.38 6.88
C GLU A 68 8.42 -7.34 8.10
N GLU A 69 8.42 -6.24 8.84
CA GLU A 69 9.32 -6.04 9.97
C GLU A 69 8.79 -5.01 10.99
N ASP A 70 9.28 -5.10 12.22
CA ASP A 70 9.08 -4.08 13.24
C ASP A 70 10.16 -2.99 13.09
N ASP A 71 9.74 -1.81 12.64
CA ASP A 71 10.61 -0.66 12.46
C ASP A 71 10.66 0.19 13.74
N LEU A 72 11.85 0.49 14.24
CA LEU A 72 12.04 1.23 15.49
C LEU A 72 11.84 2.75 15.34
N SER A 73 11.57 3.26 14.13
CA SER A 73 11.25 4.67 13.92
C SER A 73 9.90 5.04 14.52
N SER A 74 9.74 6.32 14.79
CA SER A 74 8.48 6.92 15.27
C SER A 74 7.70 7.62 14.15
N THR A 75 8.23 7.66 12.94
CA THR A 75 7.59 8.35 11.80
C THR A 75 6.66 7.40 11.06
N GLU A 76 5.46 7.86 10.68
CA GLU A 76 4.54 7.12 9.80
C GLU A 76 4.63 7.65 8.35
N GLY A 77 4.33 6.79 7.37
CA GLY A 77 4.27 7.20 5.96
C GLY A 77 4.61 6.09 4.96
N ILE A 78 4.46 6.41 3.67
CA ILE A 78 4.90 5.53 2.58
C ILE A 78 6.43 5.48 2.55
N LEU A 79 6.96 4.26 2.49
CA LEU A 79 8.38 3.98 2.37
C LEU A 79 8.78 3.78 0.91
N ASP A 80 8.00 3.02 0.16
CA ASP A 80 8.36 2.57 -1.19
C ASP A 80 7.12 2.10 -1.97
N VAL A 81 7.14 2.24 -3.30
CA VAL A 81 6.06 1.80 -4.22
C VAL A 81 6.70 1.15 -5.45
N GLU A 82 6.26 -0.08 -5.77
CA GLU A 82 6.68 -0.86 -6.96
C GLU A 82 5.58 -0.95 -8.02
#